data_AF-M1N7T7-F1
#
_entry.id   AF-M1N7T7-F1
#
_cell.length_a   1.000
_cell.length_b   1.000
_cell.length_c   1.000
_cell.angle_alpha   90.00
_cell.angle_beta   90.00
_cell.angle_gamma   90.00
#
_symmetry.space_group_name_H-M   'P 1'
#
loop_
_entity.id
_entity.type
_entity.pdbx_description
1 polymer ?
#
loop_
_entity_poly.entity_id
_entity_poly.type
_entity_poly.pdbx_seq_one_letter_code
_entity_poly.pdbx_strand_id
1 'polypeptide(L)'
;MTNEELVLSYQQGDKQALDILIDSNIGIVRKIAKKYNTLDKLLELDDLIQSGILGLITAANKYDLNIENKATFITYAFQYIEREIYNCANGRGSREVNNNKFYRTVNSLNVPVGEEEDTELINMLDSHDMSMENIEDEIYFKQLRNELEGAMIKHNTLLERQILKLYYGWDIEPIKIKEIGEMFSVPEDKARLMEVKALRKIKDSLWGRTSGRKYRDELIGTYDNTYRAVEKRIDLERYFKDVI
;
A
#
# COMPACT_ATOMS: atom_id res chain seq x y z
N MET A 1 25.05 14.21 -46.54
CA MET A 1 23.68 13.75 -46.82
C MET A 1 22.74 14.54 -45.95
N THR A 2 21.61 14.95 -46.49
CA THR A 2 20.55 15.62 -45.72
C THR A 2 19.80 14.59 -44.86
N ASN A 3 19.09 15.04 -43.83
CA ASN A 3 18.30 14.14 -42.99
C ASN A 3 17.22 13.41 -43.81
N GLU A 4 16.62 14.11 -44.77
CA GLU A 4 15.61 13.57 -45.69
C GLU A 4 16.17 12.48 -46.61
N GLU A 5 17.40 12.65 -47.11
CA GLU A 5 18.11 11.62 -47.91
C GLU A 5 18.41 10.36 -47.08
N LEU A 6 18.84 10.54 -45.83
CA LEU A 6 19.11 9.44 -44.92
C LEU A 6 17.83 8.68 -44.56
N VAL A 7 16.73 9.39 -44.34
CA VAL A 7 15.41 8.76 -44.10
C VAL A 7 14.95 7.97 -45.33
N LEU A 8 15.11 8.51 -46.54
CA LEU A 8 14.76 7.79 -47.77
C LEU A 8 15.57 6.49 -47.91
N SER A 9 16.89 6.57 -47.71
CA SER A 9 17.80 5.42 -47.80
C SER A 9 17.45 4.36 -46.75
N TYR A 10 17.15 4.81 -45.52
CA TYR A 10 16.70 3.93 -44.45
C TYR A 10 15.37 3.23 -44.76
N GLN A 11 14.39 3.96 -45.29
CA GLN A 11 13.10 3.38 -45.72
C GLN A 11 13.25 2.36 -46.86
N GLN A 12 14.30 2.47 -47.67
CA GLN A 12 14.66 1.49 -48.71
C GLN A 12 15.40 0.26 -48.16
N GLY A 13 15.69 0.22 -46.86
CA GLY A 13 16.28 -0.92 -46.16
C GLY A 13 17.75 -0.75 -45.77
N ASP A 14 18.36 0.41 -46.03
CA ASP A 14 19.73 0.68 -45.60
C ASP A 14 19.79 1.02 -44.10
N LYS A 15 20.27 0.07 -43.30
CA LYS A 15 20.41 0.25 -41.85
C LYS A 15 21.52 1.21 -41.47
N GLN A 16 22.57 1.34 -42.28
CA GLN A 16 23.68 2.26 -41.97
C GLN A 16 23.24 3.72 -42.07
N ALA A 17 22.30 4.01 -42.97
CA ALA A 17 21.69 5.34 -43.06
C ALA A 17 20.97 5.74 -41.76
N LEU A 18 20.40 4.79 -41.02
CA LEU A 18 19.77 5.06 -39.72
C LEU A 18 20.79 5.46 -38.67
N ASP A 19 21.91 4.73 -38.58
CA ASP A 19 22.97 5.03 -37.60
C ASP A 19 23.53 6.44 -37.84
N ILE A 20 23.81 6.79 -39.09
CA ILE A 20 24.26 8.13 -39.48
C ILE A 20 23.21 9.20 -39.14
N LEU A 21 21.93 8.91 -39.35
CA LEU A 21 20.83 9.82 -39.01
C LEU A 21 20.75 10.05 -37.49
N ILE A 22 20.90 9.00 -36.69
CA ILE A 22 20.90 9.10 -35.22
C ILE A 22 22.09 9.93 -34.75
N ASP A 23 23.30 9.59 -35.20
CA ASP A 23 24.53 10.28 -34.78
C ASP A 23 24.52 11.76 -35.14
N SER A 24 24.01 12.09 -36.33
CA SER A 24 23.92 13.49 -36.80
C SER A 24 22.93 14.32 -35.97
N ASN A 25 21.94 13.69 -35.33
CA ASN A 25 20.84 14.39 -34.65
C ASN A 25 20.79 14.14 -33.13
N ILE A 26 21.70 13.35 -32.57
CA ILE A 26 21.77 13.03 -31.14
C ILE A 26 21.88 14.29 -30.26
N GLY A 27 22.54 15.34 -30.75
CA GLY A 27 22.66 16.62 -30.04
C GLY A 27 21.32 17.33 -29.84
N ILE A 28 20.39 17.20 -30.79
CA ILE A 28 19.04 17.75 -30.68
C ILE A 28 18.24 16.93 -29.66
N VAL A 29 18.28 15.60 -29.77
CA VAL A 29 17.63 14.69 -28.81
C VAL A 29 18.10 14.96 -27.39
N ARG A 30 19.42 15.08 -27.18
CA ARG A 30 20.01 15.43 -25.88
C ARG A 30 19.51 16.77 -25.35
N LYS A 31 19.38 17.80 -26.20
CA LYS A 31 18.83 19.10 -25.79
C LYS A 31 17.38 19.01 -25.34
N ILE A 32 16.57 18.18 -26.01
CA ILE A 32 15.17 17.94 -25.62
C ILE A 32 15.13 17.17 -24.30
N ALA A 33 15.88 16.06 -24.20
CA ALA A 33 15.94 15.21 -23.01
C ALA A 33 16.35 15.97 -21.73
N LYS A 34 17.30 16.91 -21.84
CA LYS A 34 17.72 17.76 -20.71
C LYS A 34 16.57 18.55 -20.06
N LYS A 35 15.51 18.89 -20.79
CA LYS A 35 14.33 19.57 -20.23
C LYS A 35 13.54 18.68 -19.26
N TYR A 36 13.67 17.37 -19.39
CA TYR A 36 12.94 16.37 -18.61
C TYR A 36 13.78 15.73 -17.51
N ASN A 37 15.11 15.86 -17.58
CA ASN A 37 16.04 15.33 -16.58
C ASN A 37 15.93 16.04 -15.21
N THR A 38 15.34 17.24 -15.14
CA THR A 38 15.10 17.95 -13.87
C THR A 38 13.88 17.43 -13.10
N LEU A 39 13.05 16.57 -13.70
CA LEU A 39 11.77 16.12 -13.12
C LEU A 39 11.86 14.83 -12.31
N ASP A 40 12.93 14.05 -12.46
CA ASP A 40 13.02 12.72 -11.86
C ASP A 40 14.46 12.40 -11.45
N LYS A 41 14.70 12.12 -10.17
CA LYS A 41 16.00 11.67 -9.68
C LYS A 41 16.30 10.21 -10.05
N LEU A 42 15.29 9.46 -10.52
CA LEU A 42 15.40 8.03 -10.82
C LEU A 42 15.80 7.73 -12.27
N LEU A 43 15.62 8.69 -13.19
CA LEU A 43 15.89 8.50 -14.61
C LEU A 43 17.17 9.22 -15.02
N GLU A 44 18.11 8.45 -15.54
CA GLU A 44 19.36 8.99 -16.04
C GLU A 44 19.12 9.75 -17.35
N LEU A 45 20.01 10.70 -17.65
CA LEU A 45 19.92 11.46 -18.90
C LEU A 45 20.01 10.54 -20.12
N ASP A 46 20.80 9.47 -20.03
CA ASP A 46 21.00 8.54 -21.12
C ASP A 46 19.74 7.71 -21.39
N ASP A 47 18.95 7.34 -20.38
CA ASP A 47 17.65 6.68 -20.57
C ASP A 47 16.68 7.56 -21.39
N LEU A 48 16.62 8.84 -21.04
CA LEU A 48 15.79 9.81 -21.77
C LEU A 48 16.27 10.00 -23.21
N ILE A 49 17.58 10.03 -23.43
CA ILE A 49 18.16 10.12 -24.78
C ILE A 49 17.78 8.89 -25.61
N GLN A 50 17.95 7.69 -25.04
CA GLN A 50 17.61 6.44 -25.74
C GLN A 50 16.12 6.39 -26.09
N SER A 51 15.24 6.79 -25.18
CA SER A 51 13.80 6.86 -25.46
C SER A 51 13.47 7.90 -26.54
N GLY A 52 14.18 9.04 -26.55
CA GLY A 52 14.09 10.04 -27.61
C GLY A 52 14.55 9.53 -28.97
N ILE A 53 15.61 8.72 -29.02
CA ILE A 53 16.09 8.04 -30.24
C ILE A 53 15.02 7.08 -30.78
N LEU A 54 14.31 6.34 -29.92
CA LEU A 54 13.16 5.52 -30.35
C LEU A 54 12.06 6.37 -31.01
N GLY A 55 11.83 7.58 -30.49
CA GLY A 55 10.94 8.57 -31.11
C GLY A 55 11.43 9.01 -32.50
N LEU A 56 12.72 9.30 -32.64
CA LEU A 56 13.34 9.65 -33.92
C LEU A 56 13.21 8.53 -34.96
N ILE A 57 13.49 7.28 -34.57
CA ILE A 57 13.35 6.10 -35.42
C ILE A 57 11.89 5.92 -35.85
N THR A 58 10.96 6.08 -34.92
CA THR A 58 9.52 6.01 -35.21
C THR A 58 9.09 7.08 -36.20
N ALA A 59 9.64 8.30 -36.08
CA ALA A 59 9.40 9.37 -37.04
C ALA A 59 9.99 9.04 -38.42
N ALA A 60 11.22 8.53 -38.49
CA ALA A 60 11.88 8.14 -39.74
C ALA A 60 11.07 7.07 -40.50
N ASN A 61 10.50 6.10 -39.79
CA ASN A 61 9.64 5.07 -40.40
C ASN A 61 8.31 5.63 -40.97
N LYS A 62 7.80 6.73 -40.41
CA LYS A 62 6.47 7.28 -40.74
C LYS A 62 6.50 8.55 -41.60
N TYR A 63 7.68 9.15 -41.78
CA TYR A 63 7.83 10.39 -42.50
C TYR A 63 7.60 10.18 -43.99
N ASP A 64 6.62 10.88 -44.55
CA ASP A 64 6.30 10.81 -45.97
C ASP A 64 7.05 11.91 -46.73
N LEU A 65 7.91 11.46 -47.65
CA LEU A 65 8.75 12.33 -48.48
C LEU A 65 8.03 12.87 -49.72
N ASN A 66 6.84 12.34 -50.05
CA ASN A 66 6.09 12.66 -51.27
C ASN A 66 5.07 13.80 -51.08
N ILE A 67 4.92 14.32 -49.87
CA ILE A 67 4.00 15.40 -49.57
C ILE A 67 4.52 16.72 -50.18
N GLU A 68 3.65 17.41 -50.92
CA GLU A 68 3.92 18.76 -51.41
C GLU A 68 4.04 19.74 -50.23
N ASN A 69 5.11 20.55 -50.19
CA ASN A 69 5.46 21.43 -49.06
C ASN A 69 5.68 20.71 -47.72
N LYS A 70 6.31 19.52 -47.74
CA LYS A 70 6.70 18.80 -46.51
C LYS A 70 7.53 19.68 -45.56
N ALA A 71 7.23 19.59 -44.27
CA ALA A 71 8.09 20.14 -43.22
C ALA A 71 9.42 19.37 -43.19
N THR A 72 10.52 20.02 -42.77
CA THR A 72 11.82 19.33 -42.61
C THR A 72 11.68 18.15 -41.64
N PHE A 73 12.48 17.10 -41.83
CA PHE A 73 12.38 15.88 -41.04
C PHE A 73 12.49 16.16 -39.54
N ILE A 74 13.38 17.06 -39.12
CA ILE A 74 13.57 17.39 -37.70
C ILE A 74 12.37 18.11 -37.12
N THR A 75 11.73 19.00 -37.88
CA THR A 75 10.48 19.64 -37.45
C THR A 75 9.38 18.59 -37.22
N TYR A 76 9.28 17.58 -38.10
CA TYR A 76 8.33 16.49 -37.95
C TYR A 76 8.69 15.55 -36.78
N ALA A 77 9.95 15.14 -36.69
CA ALA A 77 10.43 14.19 -35.70
C ALA A 77 10.40 14.75 -34.27
N PHE A 78 10.49 16.08 -34.11
CA PHE A 78 10.42 16.74 -32.82
C PHE A 78 9.23 16.26 -31.97
N GLN A 79 8.03 16.16 -32.56
CA GLN A 79 6.82 15.71 -31.87
C GLN A 79 6.92 14.26 -31.38
N TYR A 80 7.60 13.39 -32.13
CA TYR A 80 7.79 11.99 -31.76
C TYR A 80 8.85 11.83 -30.68
N ILE A 81 9.96 12.56 -30.81
CA ILE A 81 11.06 12.58 -29.84
C ILE A 81 10.54 13.10 -28.49
N GLU A 82 9.87 14.27 -28.50
CA GLU A 82 9.34 14.88 -27.28
C GLU A 82 8.30 13.98 -26.60
N ARG A 83 7.41 13.36 -27.37
CA ARG A 83 6.40 12.43 -26.83
C ARG A 83 7.03 11.20 -26.18
N GLU A 84 7.99 10.54 -26.81
CA GLU A 84 8.61 9.34 -26.21
C GLU A 84 9.45 9.67 -24.98
N ILE A 85 10.11 10.84 -24.96
CA ILE A 85 10.81 11.34 -23.76
C ILE A 85 9.80 11.65 -22.65
N TYR A 86 8.70 12.34 -22.97
CA TYR A 86 7.64 12.65 -22.01
C TYR A 86 7.04 11.37 -21.41
N ASN A 87 6.76 10.37 -22.25
CA ASN A 87 6.21 9.09 -21.81
C ASN A 87 7.19 8.30 -20.93
N CYS A 88 8.50 8.34 -21.26
CA CYS A 88 9.54 7.74 -20.44
C CYS A 88 9.60 8.39 -19.06
N ALA A 89 9.57 9.73 -19.01
CA ALA A 89 9.61 10.46 -17.76
C ALA A 89 8.31 10.30 -16.95
N ASN A 90 7.14 10.45 -17.56
CA ASN A 90 5.89 10.62 -16.81
C ASN A 90 4.96 9.40 -16.86
N GLY A 91 5.20 8.43 -17.75
CA GLY A 91 4.28 7.32 -18.02
C GLY A 91 3.35 7.61 -19.21
N ARG A 92 2.79 6.56 -19.80
CA ARG A 92 1.99 6.61 -21.04
C ARG A 92 0.50 6.88 -20.80
N GLY A 93 0.02 6.74 -19.57
CA GLY A 93 -1.40 6.93 -19.22
C GLY A 93 -1.63 7.38 -17.79
N SER A 94 -2.85 7.82 -17.48
CA SER A 94 -3.18 8.47 -16.20
C SER A 94 -2.82 7.63 -14.97
N ARG A 95 -2.95 6.30 -15.05
CA ARG A 95 -2.54 5.40 -13.96
C ARG A 95 -1.04 5.43 -13.71
N GLU A 96 -0.23 5.32 -14.76
CA GLU A 96 1.23 5.36 -14.66
C GLU A 96 1.72 6.73 -14.19
N VAL A 97 1.10 7.81 -14.70
CA VAL A 97 1.39 9.19 -14.27
C VAL A 97 1.15 9.37 -12.76
N ASN A 98 0.02 8.86 -12.26
CA ASN A 98 -0.29 8.95 -10.83
C ASN A 98 0.69 8.12 -9.99
N ASN A 99 1.04 6.92 -10.45
CA ASN A 99 2.02 6.06 -9.77
C ASN A 99 3.40 6.71 -9.73
N ASN A 100 3.89 7.25 -10.85
CA ASN A 100 5.20 7.91 -10.91
C ASN A 100 5.25 9.15 -10.03
N LYS A 101 4.15 9.91 -9.95
CA LYS A 101 4.03 11.04 -9.00
C LYS A 101 4.17 10.58 -7.55
N PHE A 102 3.55 9.46 -7.19
CA PHE A 102 3.68 8.86 -5.86
C PHE A 102 5.13 8.42 -5.60
N TYR A 103 5.75 7.68 -6.52
CA TYR A 103 7.13 7.20 -6.37
C TYR A 103 8.16 8.34 -6.27
N ARG A 104 7.93 9.48 -6.90
CA ARG A 104 8.79 10.67 -6.74
C ARG A 104 8.68 11.33 -5.37
N THR A 105 7.65 11.01 -4.59
CA THR A 105 7.42 11.62 -3.27
C THR A 105 8.02 10.75 -2.15
N VAL A 106 8.29 9.47 -2.40
CA VAL A 106 8.87 8.59 -1.39
C VAL A 106 10.38 8.78 -1.31
N ASN A 107 10.92 8.77 -0.09
CA ASN A 107 12.36 8.79 0.17
C ASN A 107 12.87 7.36 0.38
N SER A 108 14.15 7.15 0.09
CA SER A 108 14.81 5.90 0.45
C SER A 108 14.91 5.79 1.97
N LEU A 109 14.71 4.58 2.50
CA LEU A 109 14.87 4.30 3.93
C LEU A 109 16.34 4.25 4.35
N ASN A 110 17.27 4.10 3.42
CA ASN A 110 18.70 4.08 3.71
C ASN A 110 19.33 5.47 3.57
N VAL A 111 18.52 6.53 3.58
CA VAL A 111 19.04 7.90 3.59
C VAL A 111 19.64 8.17 4.97
N PRO A 112 20.90 8.62 5.05
CA PRO A 112 21.49 9.01 6.32
C PRO A 112 20.78 10.23 6.89
N VAL A 113 20.65 10.28 8.22
CA VAL A 113 19.94 11.28 9.00
C VAL A 113 20.74 11.64 10.24
N GLY A 114 20.54 12.86 10.75
CA GLY A 114 21.30 13.40 11.88
C GLY A 114 22.47 14.29 11.44
N GLU A 115 23.10 14.98 12.40
CA GLU A 115 24.20 15.92 12.12
C GLU A 115 25.50 15.21 11.71
N GLU A 116 25.73 13.99 12.21
CA GLU A 116 26.91 13.18 11.90
C GLU A 116 26.69 12.20 10.73
N GLU A 117 25.48 12.17 10.14
CA GLU A 117 25.08 11.26 9.05
C GLU A 117 25.39 9.77 9.32
N ASP A 118 25.45 9.37 10.60
CA ASP A 118 25.84 8.04 11.06
C ASP A 118 24.67 7.06 11.18
N THR A 119 23.44 7.58 11.14
CA THR A 119 22.20 6.83 11.31
C THR A 119 21.40 6.84 10.01
N GLU A 120 20.82 5.71 9.61
CA GLU A 120 19.90 5.65 8.47
C GLU A 120 18.45 5.88 8.90
N LEU A 121 17.62 6.45 8.01
CA LEU A 121 16.19 6.71 8.26
C LEU A 121 15.44 5.45 8.71
N ILE A 122 15.79 4.27 8.17
CA ILE A 122 15.18 2.99 8.52
C ILE A 122 15.32 2.66 10.01
N ASN A 123 16.43 3.05 10.63
CA ASN A 123 16.71 2.76 12.04
C ASN A 123 15.93 3.67 12.99
N MET A 124 15.31 4.75 12.49
CA MET A 124 14.40 5.61 13.25
C MET A 124 12.94 5.15 13.17
N LEU A 125 12.63 4.19 12.29
CA LEU A 125 11.28 3.67 12.14
C LEU A 125 11.08 2.54 13.13
N ASP A 126 10.29 2.80 14.17
CA ASP A 126 9.79 1.73 15.03
C ASP A 126 8.94 0.78 14.20
N SER A 127 9.21 -0.52 14.31
CA SER A 127 8.31 -1.52 13.76
C SER A 127 6.95 -1.33 14.41
N HIS A 128 5.96 -0.89 13.63
CA HIS A 128 4.56 -0.74 14.05
C HIS A 128 3.88 -2.08 14.40
N ASP A 129 4.65 -3.12 14.71
CA ASP A 129 4.14 -4.33 15.31
C ASP A 129 3.94 -4.09 16.81
N MET A 130 2.98 -3.21 17.12
CA MET A 130 2.47 -2.91 18.46
C MET A 130 1.68 -4.10 19.04
N SER A 131 1.96 -5.33 18.62
CA SER A 131 1.21 -6.50 19.05
C SER A 131 1.87 -7.26 20.20
N MET A 132 3.19 -7.15 20.46
CA MET A 132 3.84 -8.13 21.37
C MET A 132 5.09 -7.67 22.17
N GLU A 133 5.31 -6.39 22.51
CA GLU A 133 6.51 -6.01 23.30
C GLU A 133 6.29 -5.37 24.67
N ASN A 134 5.07 -5.37 25.21
CA ASN A 134 4.85 -4.93 26.60
C ASN A 134 4.58 -6.15 27.50
N ILE A 135 5.61 -6.58 28.26
CA ILE A 135 5.46 -7.61 29.31
C ILE A 135 4.31 -7.23 30.27
N GLU A 136 4.12 -5.93 30.50
CA GLU A 136 3.01 -5.40 31.29
C GLU A 136 1.64 -5.73 30.69
N ASP A 137 1.50 -5.59 29.36
CA ASP A 137 0.25 -5.91 28.65
C ASP A 137 0.00 -7.42 28.65
N GLU A 138 1.03 -8.26 28.46
CA GLU A 138 0.88 -9.72 28.54
C GLU A 138 0.41 -10.15 29.95
N ILE A 139 1.01 -9.60 31.00
CA ILE A 139 0.62 -9.87 32.39
C ILE A 139 -0.81 -9.36 32.64
N TYR A 140 -1.15 -8.18 32.13
CA TYR A 140 -2.48 -7.58 32.26
C TYR A 140 -3.56 -8.44 31.58
N PHE A 141 -3.37 -8.80 30.30
CA PHE A 141 -4.32 -9.63 29.56
C PHE A 141 -4.47 -11.02 30.19
N LYS A 142 -3.38 -11.61 30.68
CA LYS A 142 -3.42 -12.88 31.42
C LYS A 142 -4.24 -12.77 32.71
N GLN A 143 -4.08 -11.69 33.48
CA GLN A 143 -4.89 -11.43 34.67
C GLN A 143 -6.36 -11.23 34.28
N LEU A 144 -6.63 -10.43 33.27
CA LEU A 144 -7.97 -10.11 32.79
C LEU A 144 -8.73 -11.35 32.29
N ARG A 145 -8.02 -12.24 31.57
CA ARG A 145 -8.52 -13.54 31.13
C ARG A 145 -8.93 -14.43 32.30
N ASN A 146 -8.11 -14.49 33.36
CA ASN A 146 -8.41 -15.25 34.57
C ASN A 146 -9.65 -14.70 35.30
N GLU A 147 -9.78 -13.38 35.40
CA GLU A 147 -10.96 -12.78 36.03
C GLU A 147 -12.25 -13.03 35.21
N LEU A 148 -12.15 -12.94 33.88
CA LEU A 148 -13.25 -13.22 32.95
C LEU A 148 -13.68 -14.68 33.03
N GLU A 149 -12.73 -15.62 33.16
CA GLU A 149 -13.02 -17.02 33.43
C GLU A 149 -13.77 -17.21 34.77
N GLY A 150 -13.35 -16.50 35.82
CA GLY A 150 -14.07 -16.46 37.09
C GLY A 150 -15.51 -15.94 36.95
N ALA A 151 -15.71 -14.86 36.20
CA ALA A 151 -17.03 -14.30 35.93
C ALA A 151 -17.91 -15.29 35.14
N MET A 152 -17.34 -15.94 34.12
CA MET A 152 -17.98 -16.99 33.34
C MET A 152 -18.42 -18.17 34.22
N ILE A 153 -17.53 -18.69 35.08
CA ILE A 153 -17.84 -19.79 36.01
C ILE A 153 -19.00 -19.43 36.91
N LYS A 154 -19.03 -18.19 37.41
CA LYS A 154 -20.04 -17.73 38.37
C LYS A 154 -21.41 -17.47 37.74
N HIS A 155 -21.44 -16.97 36.51
CA HIS A 155 -22.67 -16.44 35.91
C HIS A 155 -23.21 -17.30 34.75
N ASN A 156 -22.40 -18.15 34.13
CA ASN A 156 -22.80 -18.94 32.96
C ASN A 156 -22.84 -20.44 33.25
N THR A 157 -23.74 -21.14 32.56
CA THR A 157 -23.75 -22.61 32.57
C THR A 157 -22.52 -23.17 31.83
N LEU A 158 -22.19 -24.44 32.04
CA LEU A 158 -21.07 -25.08 31.31
C LEU A 158 -21.22 -24.95 29.80
N LEU A 159 -22.40 -25.22 29.25
CA LEU A 159 -22.65 -25.14 27.81
C LEU A 159 -22.56 -23.70 27.28
N GLU A 160 -23.12 -22.72 28.01
CA GLU A 160 -22.98 -21.29 27.67
C GLU A 160 -21.50 -20.85 27.63
N ARG A 161 -20.68 -21.30 28.58
CA ARG A 161 -19.24 -21.00 28.59
C ARG A 161 -18.52 -21.61 27.41
N GLN A 162 -18.80 -22.87 27.10
CA GLN A 162 -18.17 -23.55 25.96
C GLN A 162 -18.54 -22.86 24.64
N ILE A 163 -19.80 -22.45 24.47
CA ILE A 163 -20.24 -21.68 23.31
C ILE A 163 -19.46 -20.36 23.20
N LEU A 164 -19.33 -19.59 24.29
CA LEU A 164 -18.55 -18.34 24.29
C LEU A 164 -17.07 -18.59 23.96
N LYS A 165 -16.45 -19.61 24.58
CA LYS A 165 -15.04 -19.93 24.36
C LYS A 165 -14.75 -20.33 22.91
N LEU A 166 -15.59 -21.16 22.30
CA LEU A 166 -15.40 -21.58 20.92
C LEU A 166 -15.74 -20.47 19.92
N TYR A 167 -16.77 -19.67 20.19
CA TYR A 167 -17.20 -18.61 19.27
C TYR A 167 -16.21 -17.44 19.20
N TYR A 168 -15.63 -17.06 20.34
CA TYR A 168 -14.66 -15.97 20.40
C TYR A 168 -13.20 -16.44 20.30
N GLY A 169 -12.94 -17.75 20.38
CA GLY A 169 -11.61 -18.33 20.15
C GLY A 169 -10.69 -18.35 21.37
N TRP A 170 -11.17 -18.83 22.53
CA TRP A 170 -10.46 -18.73 23.81
C TRP A 170 -9.12 -19.46 23.90
N ASP A 171 -9.00 -20.62 23.27
CA ASP A 171 -7.78 -21.45 23.21
C ASP A 171 -7.47 -21.89 21.77
N ILE A 172 -8.36 -21.58 20.82
CA ILE A 172 -8.35 -22.03 19.43
C ILE A 172 -8.91 -20.94 18.53
N GLU A 173 -8.78 -21.09 17.21
CA GLU A 173 -9.41 -20.15 16.28
C GLU A 173 -10.94 -20.07 16.47
N PRO A 174 -11.54 -18.88 16.34
CA PRO A 174 -12.99 -18.68 16.43
C PRO A 174 -13.78 -19.59 15.48
N ILE A 175 -14.77 -20.30 16.02
CA ILE A 175 -15.63 -21.23 15.28
C ILE A 175 -16.99 -20.58 15.00
N LYS A 176 -17.60 -20.86 13.84
CA LYS A 176 -18.93 -20.32 13.49
C LYS A 176 -20.02 -20.90 14.39
N ILE A 177 -21.03 -20.08 14.76
CA ILE A 177 -22.16 -20.52 15.63
C ILE A 177 -22.85 -21.77 15.09
N LYS A 178 -22.99 -21.89 13.76
CA LYS A 178 -23.59 -23.07 13.13
C LYS A 178 -22.82 -24.36 13.47
N GLU A 179 -21.51 -24.33 13.32
CA GLU A 179 -20.61 -25.47 13.61
C GLU A 179 -20.61 -25.78 15.12
N ILE A 180 -20.63 -24.76 15.97
CA ILE A 180 -20.78 -24.93 17.43
C ILE A 180 -22.12 -25.60 17.78
N GLY A 181 -23.21 -25.19 17.12
CA GLY A 181 -24.51 -25.83 17.27
C GLY A 181 -24.48 -27.31 16.90
N GLU A 182 -23.86 -27.66 15.77
CA GLU A 182 -23.66 -29.04 15.34
C GLU A 182 -22.83 -29.84 16.36
N MET A 183 -21.73 -29.28 16.89
CA MET A 183 -20.86 -29.92 17.90
C MET A 183 -21.61 -30.29 19.18
N PHE A 184 -22.53 -29.43 19.64
CA PHE A 184 -23.29 -29.67 20.86
C PHE A 184 -24.68 -30.28 20.62
N SER A 185 -25.02 -30.66 19.39
CA SER A 185 -26.37 -31.14 19.02
C SER A 185 -27.48 -30.14 19.40
N VAL A 186 -27.21 -28.85 19.19
CA VAL A 186 -28.11 -27.73 19.46
C VAL A 186 -28.42 -26.98 18.15
N PRO A 187 -29.68 -26.63 17.85
CA PRO A 187 -29.99 -25.82 16.67
C PRO A 187 -29.24 -24.48 16.67
N GLU A 188 -28.81 -24.00 15.50
CA GLU A 188 -28.03 -22.76 15.37
C GLU A 188 -28.67 -21.57 16.10
N ASP A 189 -29.98 -21.35 15.92
CA ASP A 189 -30.70 -20.25 16.57
C ASP A 189 -30.65 -20.35 18.11
N LYS A 190 -30.69 -21.57 18.63
CA LYS A 190 -30.59 -21.82 20.07
C LYS A 190 -29.16 -21.60 20.56
N ALA A 191 -28.14 -22.01 19.80
CA ALA A 191 -26.74 -21.72 20.13
C ALA A 191 -26.48 -20.20 20.15
N ARG A 192 -27.01 -19.46 19.18
CA ARG A 192 -26.96 -18.00 19.12
C ARG A 192 -27.66 -17.34 20.30
N LEU A 193 -28.86 -17.81 20.65
CA LEU A 193 -29.58 -17.30 21.82
C LEU A 193 -28.81 -17.55 23.13
N MET A 194 -28.16 -18.71 23.25
CA MET A 194 -27.32 -19.05 24.39
C MET A 194 -26.08 -18.15 24.48
N GLU A 195 -25.43 -17.85 23.36
CA GLU A 195 -24.32 -16.88 23.27
C GLU A 195 -24.76 -15.50 23.77
N VAL A 196 -25.80 -14.90 23.18
CA VAL A 196 -26.29 -13.57 23.56
C VAL A 196 -26.68 -13.52 25.04
N LYS A 197 -27.38 -14.56 25.52
CA LYS A 197 -27.79 -14.65 26.93
C LYS A 197 -26.58 -14.78 27.84
N ALA A 198 -25.60 -15.59 27.46
CA ALA A 198 -24.39 -15.80 28.24
C ALA A 198 -23.57 -14.52 28.36
N LEU A 199 -23.36 -13.82 27.25
CA LEU A 199 -22.65 -12.55 27.20
C LEU A 199 -23.36 -11.48 28.04
N ARG A 200 -24.69 -11.41 27.95
CA ARG A 200 -25.49 -10.48 28.77
C ARG A 200 -25.30 -10.73 30.27
N LYS A 201 -25.28 -11.99 30.72
CA LYS A 201 -25.06 -12.31 32.14
C LYS A 201 -23.69 -11.84 32.64
N ILE A 202 -22.64 -11.95 31.81
CA ILE A 202 -21.30 -11.45 32.12
C ILE A 202 -21.34 -9.92 32.20
N LYS A 203 -21.93 -9.25 31.20
CA LYS A 203 -22.03 -7.78 31.15
C LYS A 203 -22.78 -7.20 32.35
N ASP A 204 -23.86 -7.86 32.77
CA ASP A 204 -24.69 -7.38 33.89
C ASP A 204 -24.08 -7.68 35.26
N SER A 205 -23.04 -8.52 35.33
CA SER A 205 -22.31 -8.85 36.56
C SER A 205 -21.53 -7.66 37.14
N LEU A 206 -21.15 -7.76 38.41
CA LEU A 206 -20.28 -6.75 39.05
C LEU A 206 -18.97 -6.59 38.26
N TRP A 207 -18.36 -7.72 37.88
CA TRP A 207 -17.13 -7.75 37.08
C TRP A 207 -17.30 -7.04 35.73
N GLY A 208 -18.36 -7.35 34.97
CA GLY A 208 -18.63 -6.72 33.68
C GLY A 208 -18.82 -5.19 33.78
N ARG A 209 -19.41 -4.72 34.89
CA ARG A 209 -19.62 -3.28 35.15
C ARG A 209 -18.36 -2.55 35.62
N THR A 210 -17.43 -3.24 36.28
CA THR A 210 -16.17 -2.67 36.78
C THR A 210 -15.06 -2.76 35.74
N SER A 211 -14.84 -3.94 35.17
CA SER A 211 -13.75 -4.21 34.23
C SER A 211 -14.01 -3.54 32.88
N GLY A 212 -15.26 -3.47 32.42
CA GLY A 212 -15.64 -2.69 31.23
C GLY A 212 -15.59 -1.16 31.42
N ARG A 213 -15.41 -0.66 32.65
CA ARG A 213 -15.08 0.75 32.91
C ARG A 213 -13.57 0.95 32.88
N LYS A 214 -12.83 0.16 33.67
CA LYS A 214 -11.35 0.17 33.68
C LYS A 214 -10.76 0.06 32.28
N TYR A 215 -11.21 -0.92 31.49
CA TYR A 215 -10.75 -1.10 30.11
C TYR A 215 -11.00 0.11 29.22
N ARG A 216 -12.18 0.77 29.35
CA ARG A 216 -12.47 1.98 28.57
C ARG A 216 -11.60 3.16 29.01
N ASP A 217 -11.41 3.32 30.31
CA ASP A 217 -10.66 4.44 30.87
C ASP A 217 -9.16 4.32 30.54
N GLU A 218 -8.60 3.09 30.55
CA GLU A 218 -7.20 2.80 30.19
C GLU A 218 -6.94 3.00 28.69
N LEU A 219 -7.81 2.51 27.79
CA LEU A 219 -7.62 2.65 26.34
C LEU A 219 -7.83 4.08 25.82
N ILE A 220 -8.80 4.82 26.39
CA ILE A 220 -9.07 6.22 26.01
C ILE A 220 -7.98 7.15 26.53
N GLY A 221 -7.37 6.85 27.68
CA GLY A 221 -6.24 7.62 28.22
C GLY A 221 -4.97 7.53 27.38
N THR A 222 -4.72 6.41 26.70
CA THR A 222 -3.57 6.21 25.80
C THR A 222 -3.79 6.75 24.38
N TYR A 223 -5.03 6.90 23.92
CA TYR A 223 -5.38 7.28 22.54
C TYR A 223 -5.91 8.72 22.39
N ASP A 224 -5.80 9.57 23.40
CA ASP A 224 -6.17 10.99 23.28
C ASP A 224 -5.05 11.77 22.56
N ASN A 225 -4.92 11.54 21.25
CA ASN A 225 -4.58 12.62 20.31
C ASN A 225 -4.93 12.39 18.83
N THR A 226 -5.52 11.26 18.44
CA THR A 226 -6.11 11.13 17.09
C THR A 226 -7.26 10.14 17.11
N TYR A 227 -8.37 10.52 16.47
CA TYR A 227 -9.66 9.78 16.37
C TYR A 227 -10.70 10.05 17.46
N ARG A 228 -11.05 11.34 17.59
CA ARG A 228 -12.44 11.75 17.83
C ARG A 228 -13.33 11.25 16.68
N ALA A 229 -13.91 10.08 16.84
CA ALA A 229 -15.22 9.67 16.32
C ALA A 229 -15.30 8.15 16.35
N VAL A 230 -15.99 7.59 17.34
CA VAL A 230 -17.13 6.67 17.17
C VAL A 230 -17.62 6.42 18.60
N GLU A 231 -18.85 6.83 18.88
CA GLU A 231 -19.59 6.37 20.05
C GLU A 231 -19.51 4.84 20.15
N LYS A 232 -18.73 4.31 21.09
CA LYS A 232 -18.75 2.89 21.40
C LYS A 232 -19.04 2.67 22.87
N ARG A 233 -20.30 2.30 23.12
CA ARG A 233 -20.66 1.34 24.18
C ARG A 233 -19.60 0.25 24.22
N ILE A 234 -19.22 -0.20 25.42
CA ILE A 234 -18.30 -1.34 25.65
C ILE A 234 -18.52 -2.39 24.57
N ASP A 235 -17.62 -2.44 23.60
CA ASP A 235 -17.64 -3.35 22.47
C ASP A 235 -16.97 -4.62 22.97
N LEU A 236 -17.76 -5.44 23.68
CA LEU A 236 -17.24 -6.66 24.30
C LEU A 236 -16.67 -7.61 23.22
N GLU A 237 -17.11 -7.53 21.97
CA GLU A 237 -16.52 -8.33 20.89
C GLU A 237 -15.06 -7.96 20.62
N ARG A 238 -14.72 -6.67 20.69
CA ARG A 238 -13.32 -6.21 20.60
C ARG A 238 -12.54 -6.56 21.88
N TYR A 239 -13.18 -6.41 23.04
CA TYR A 239 -12.59 -6.76 24.33
C TYR A 239 -12.27 -8.26 24.47
N PHE A 240 -13.14 -9.15 24.00
CA PHE A 240 -12.82 -10.58 23.94
C PHE A 240 -11.65 -10.82 22.99
N LYS A 241 -11.57 -10.15 21.83
CA LYS A 241 -10.41 -10.29 20.91
C LYS A 241 -9.09 -9.78 21.46
N ASP A 242 -9.10 -8.70 22.25
CA ASP A 242 -7.89 -8.09 22.80
C ASP A 242 -7.40 -8.85 24.06
N VAL A 243 -8.28 -9.60 24.74
CA VAL A 243 -7.97 -10.42 25.94
C VAL A 243 -7.60 -11.88 25.57
N ILE A 244 -7.83 -12.29 24.32
CA ILE A 244 -7.63 -13.65 23.79
C ILE A 244 -6.30 -13.77 23.08
#